data_AF-A0A956EEP2-F1
#
_entry.id   AF-A0A956EEP2-F1
#
_cell.length_a   1.000
_cell.length_b   1.000
_cell.length_c   1.000
_cell.angle_alpha   90.00
_cell.angle_beta   90.00
_cell.angle_gamma   90.00
#
_symmetry.space_group_name_H-M   'P 1'
#
loop_
_entity.id
_entity.type
_entity.pdbx_description
1 polymer ?
#
loop_
_entity_poly.entity_id
_entity_poly.type
_entity_poly.pdbx_seq_one_letter_code
_entity_poly.pdbx_strand_id
1 'polypeptide(L)'
;MTRDEKDIAARKAAAGRSHDFTSRKRATLRRRGFLKGAGGLALGLPLLHSLEVEADTPPPIKRLVLMYNPNGTIEDAFWPTSGGETDFVLGEMLSPLEAWRDKLLLTRGIDLKVTSTGPGGPHQRGIGGLFTGKEL
;
A
#
# COMPACT_ATOMS: atom_id res chain seq x y z
N MET A 1 36.18 -28.18 82.15
CA MET A 1 36.10 -28.31 80.68
C MET A 1 35.52 -27.02 80.14
N THR A 2 36.39 -26.13 79.69
CA THR A 2 36.17 -24.67 79.59
C THR A 2 35.48 -24.28 78.30
N ARG A 3 34.93 -23.06 78.29
CA ARG A 3 34.19 -22.43 77.19
C ARG A 3 34.92 -22.52 75.83
N ASP A 4 36.25 -22.65 75.85
CA ASP A 4 37.12 -22.83 74.68
C ASP A 4 36.90 -24.15 73.92
N GLU A 5 36.55 -25.25 74.58
CA GLU A 5 36.37 -26.54 73.87
C GLU A 5 35.12 -26.57 73.01
N LYS A 6 34.06 -25.85 73.42
CA LYS A 6 32.85 -25.67 72.60
C LYS A 6 33.14 -24.80 71.38
N ASP A 7 34.00 -23.80 71.51
CA ASP A 7 34.42 -22.94 70.40
C ASP A 7 35.34 -23.66 69.42
N ILE A 8 36.18 -24.59 69.89
CA ILE A 8 37.00 -25.44 69.02
C ILE A 8 36.14 -26.45 68.26
N ALA A 9 35.13 -27.06 68.91
CA ALA A 9 34.17 -27.94 68.25
C ALA A 9 33.29 -27.19 67.23
N ALA A 10 32.85 -25.97 67.54
CA ALA A 10 32.10 -25.12 66.62
C ALA A 10 32.95 -24.68 65.42
N ARG A 11 34.25 -24.41 65.63
CA ARG A 11 35.20 -24.10 64.54
C ARG A 11 35.50 -25.30 63.65
N LYS A 12 35.43 -26.53 64.17
CA LYS A 12 35.64 -27.76 63.39
C LYS A 12 34.43 -28.19 62.55
N ALA A 13 33.21 -27.78 62.93
CA ALA A 13 31.99 -28.02 62.15
C ALA A 13 31.82 -27.09 60.94
N ALA A 14 32.55 -25.96 60.91
CA ALA A 14 32.60 -25.05 59.75
C ALA A 14 33.66 -25.47 58.71
N ALA A 15 34.39 -26.57 58.94
CA ALA A 15 35.31 -27.17 57.98
C ALA A 15 34.57 -28.24 57.15
N GLY A 16 33.75 -27.81 56.20
CA GLY A 16 33.06 -28.77 55.34
C GLY A 16 32.01 -28.14 54.45
N ARG A 17 32.46 -27.58 53.33
CA ARG A 17 31.77 -27.54 52.02
C ARG A 17 32.58 -26.62 51.11
N SER A 18 33.65 -27.16 50.53
CA SER A 18 34.20 -26.60 49.29
C SER A 18 33.15 -26.78 48.20
N HIS A 19 32.38 -25.74 47.93
CA HIS A 19 31.64 -25.68 46.68
C HIS A 19 32.67 -25.63 45.56
N ASP A 20 32.83 -26.74 44.85
CA ASP A 20 33.57 -26.78 43.60
C ASP A 20 32.82 -25.91 42.60
N PHE A 21 33.22 -24.64 42.52
CA PHE A 21 32.82 -23.76 41.43
C PHE A 21 33.49 -24.31 40.18
N THR A 22 32.80 -25.23 39.51
CA THR A 22 33.18 -25.65 38.17
C THR A 22 33.33 -24.38 37.34
N SER A 23 34.59 -24.04 37.01
CA SER A 23 34.96 -22.86 36.28
C SER A 23 34.13 -22.83 34.99
N ARG A 24 33.11 -21.96 34.95
CA ARG A 24 32.36 -21.69 33.72
C ARG A 24 33.38 -21.09 32.77
N LYS A 25 33.95 -21.92 31.89
CA LYS A 25 34.96 -21.48 30.90
C LYS A 25 34.35 -20.29 30.18
N ARG A 26 34.83 -19.09 30.48
CA ARG A 26 34.47 -17.90 29.72
C ARG A 26 34.89 -18.22 28.29
N ALA A 27 33.94 -18.29 27.37
CA ALA A 27 34.25 -18.42 25.95
C ALA A 27 35.07 -17.19 25.57
N THR A 28 36.39 -17.35 25.52
CA THR A 28 37.30 -16.27 25.18
C THR A 28 37.23 -16.11 23.68
N LEU A 29 36.51 -15.08 23.24
CA LEU A 29 36.47 -14.68 21.85
C LEU A 29 37.89 -14.30 21.43
N ARG A 30 38.54 -15.18 20.65
CA ARG A 30 39.89 -14.94 20.17
C ARG A 30 39.85 -13.73 19.25
N ARG A 31 40.69 -12.72 19.52
CA ARG A 31 40.80 -11.48 18.71
C ARG A 31 40.89 -11.78 17.20
N ARG A 32 41.65 -12.81 16.83
CA ARG A 32 41.78 -13.27 15.43
C ARG A 32 40.48 -13.82 14.84
N GLY A 33 39.66 -14.51 15.63
CA GLY A 33 38.35 -15.00 15.20
C GLY A 33 37.37 -13.85 15.00
N PHE A 34 37.37 -12.89 15.93
CA PHE A 34 36.59 -11.66 15.81
C PHE A 34 36.96 -10.87 14.55
N LEU A 35 38.26 -10.61 14.32
CA LEU A 35 38.73 -9.86 13.14
C LEU A 35 38.43 -10.57 11.82
N LYS A 36 38.49 -11.91 11.79
CA LYS A 36 38.09 -12.69 10.61
C LYS A 36 36.60 -12.55 10.31
N GLY A 37 35.76 -12.61 11.34
CA GLY A 37 34.31 -12.40 11.20
C GLY A 37 33.99 -10.98 10.75
N ALA A 38 34.55 -9.96 11.41
CA ALA A 38 34.36 -8.56 11.06
C ALA A 38 34.86 -8.24 9.63
N GLY A 39 36.03 -8.74 9.24
CA GLY A 39 36.55 -8.58 7.88
C GLY A 39 35.72 -9.29 6.83
N GLY A 40 35.22 -10.50 7.13
CA GLY A 40 34.32 -11.23 6.24
C GLY A 40 32.99 -10.50 6.04
N LEU A 41 32.41 -9.92 7.10
CA LEU A 41 31.21 -9.10 7.01
C LEU A 41 31.46 -7.80 6.24
N ALA A 42 32.58 -7.12 6.48
CA ALA A 42 32.92 -5.88 5.78
C ALA A 42 33.09 -6.09 4.26
N LEU A 43 33.58 -7.26 3.84
CA LEU A 43 33.72 -7.61 2.42
C LEU A 43 32.44 -8.21 1.82
N GLY A 44 31.68 -8.98 2.60
CA GLY A 44 30.48 -9.67 2.12
C GLY A 44 29.21 -8.81 2.10
N LEU A 45 29.08 -7.84 3.02
CA LEU A 45 27.87 -7.02 3.15
C LEU A 45 27.59 -6.13 1.93
N PRO A 46 28.60 -5.51 1.26
CA PRO A 46 28.35 -4.78 0.02
C PRO A 46 27.84 -5.70 -1.10
N LEU A 47 28.30 -6.96 -1.15
CA LEU A 47 27.87 -7.94 -2.14
C LEU A 47 26.43 -8.43 -1.89
N LEU A 48 25.88 -8.24 -0.69
CA LEU A 48 24.50 -8.60 -0.39
C LEU A 48 23.49 -7.75 -1.19
N HIS A 49 23.86 -6.52 -1.55
CA HIS A 49 23.05 -5.67 -2.42
C HIS A 49 22.95 -6.23 -3.85
N SER A 50 23.86 -7.13 -4.27
CA SER A 50 23.74 -7.80 -5.58
C SER A 50 22.64 -8.86 -5.63
N LEU A 51 22.08 -9.23 -4.48
CA LEU A 51 20.93 -10.11 -4.36
C LEU A 51 19.60 -9.33 -4.30
N GLU A 52 19.64 -8.00 -4.34
CA GLU A 52 18.43 -7.19 -4.46
C GLU A 52 17.79 -7.49 -5.82
N VAL A 53 16.60 -8.06 -5.75
CA VAL A 53 15.71 -8.18 -6.90
C VAL A 53 14.88 -6.91 -6.92
N GLU A 54 15.11 -6.06 -7.92
CA GLU A 54 14.21 -4.93 -8.19
C GLU A 54 12.82 -5.51 -8.47
N ALA A 55 11.84 -5.15 -7.64
CA ALA A 55 10.47 -5.57 -7.89
C ALA A 55 10.00 -4.88 -9.19
N ASP A 56 9.59 -5.69 -10.16
CA ASP A 56 9.07 -5.18 -11.42
C ASP A 56 7.92 -4.22 -11.12
N THR A 57 8.05 -2.96 -11.54
CA THR A 57 7.03 -1.95 -11.23
C THR A 57 5.76 -2.34 -11.98
N PRO A 58 4.66 -2.71 -11.30
CA PRO A 58 3.46 -3.14 -12.01
C PRO A 58 2.98 -2.00 -12.91
N PRO A 59 2.53 -2.31 -14.13
CA PRO A 59 2.03 -1.28 -15.03
C PRO A 59 0.89 -0.51 -14.38
N PRO A 60 0.71 0.79 -14.68
CA PRO A 60 -0.35 1.58 -14.11
C PRO A 60 -1.72 0.93 -14.35
N ILE A 61 -2.52 0.78 -13.29
CA ILE A 61 -3.88 0.23 -13.39
C ILE A 61 -4.75 1.23 -14.15
N LYS A 62 -5.22 0.85 -15.34
CA LYS A 62 -6.23 1.59 -16.11
C LYS A 62 -7.59 1.41 -15.44
N ARG A 63 -8.30 2.52 -15.20
CA ARG A 63 -9.64 2.54 -14.60
C ARG A 63 -10.60 3.25 -15.54
N LEU A 64 -11.79 2.67 -15.71
CA LEU A 64 -12.92 3.29 -16.41
C LEU A 64 -13.94 3.74 -15.37
N VAL A 65 -14.33 5.01 -15.44
CA VAL A 65 -15.40 5.57 -14.61
C VAL A 65 -16.53 5.98 -15.55
N LEU A 66 -17.73 5.44 -15.30
CA LEU A 66 -18.94 5.76 -16.04
C LEU A 66 -19.87 6.55 -15.13
N MET A 67 -20.35 7.70 -15.60
CA MET A 67 -21.24 8.58 -14.85
C MET A 67 -22.55 8.77 -15.62
N TYR A 68 -23.66 8.61 -14.92
CA TYR A 68 -25.00 8.80 -15.48
C TYR A 68 -25.77 9.82 -14.66
N ASN A 69 -26.42 10.76 -15.33
CA ASN A 69 -27.30 11.74 -14.73
C ASN A 69 -28.77 11.41 -15.10
N PRO A 70 -29.58 10.86 -14.18
CA PRO A 70 -30.98 10.55 -14.47
C PRO A 70 -31.79 11.82 -14.66
N ASN A 71 -32.93 11.71 -15.36
CA ASN A 71 -33.95 12.76 -15.51
C ASN A 71 -33.55 13.99 -16.33
N GLY A 72 -32.37 13.96 -16.98
CA GLY A 72 -31.90 15.03 -17.86
C GLY A 72 -31.12 16.11 -17.12
N THR A 73 -30.61 17.07 -17.89
CA THR A 73 -29.77 18.17 -17.42
C THR A 73 -30.34 19.52 -17.85
N ILE A 74 -29.88 20.61 -17.26
CA ILE A 74 -30.24 21.97 -17.70
C ILE A 74 -29.39 22.27 -18.94
N GLU A 75 -29.99 22.16 -20.14
CA GLU A 75 -29.23 22.22 -21.40
C GLU A 75 -28.38 23.48 -21.55
N ASP A 76 -28.94 24.65 -21.23
CA ASP A 76 -28.24 25.95 -21.35
C ASP A 76 -27.06 26.09 -20.39
N ALA A 77 -27.06 25.35 -19.28
CA ALA A 77 -25.98 25.35 -18.29
C ALA A 77 -24.99 24.18 -18.49
N PHE A 78 -25.35 23.17 -19.29
CA PHE A 78 -24.53 21.99 -19.55
C PHE A 78 -23.71 22.12 -20.82
N TRP A 79 -24.34 22.49 -21.94
CA TRP A 79 -23.68 22.53 -23.24
C TRP A 79 -22.82 23.79 -23.40
N PRO A 80 -21.75 23.72 -24.22
CA PRO A 80 -20.98 24.91 -24.54
C PRO A 80 -21.83 26.00 -25.19
N THR A 81 -21.61 27.25 -24.78
CA THR A 81 -22.38 28.41 -25.23
C THR A 81 -21.70 29.18 -26.37
N SER A 82 -20.39 28.96 -26.57
CA SER A 82 -19.58 29.61 -27.59
C SER A 82 -18.31 28.80 -27.91
N GLY A 83 -17.59 29.18 -28.97
CA GLY A 83 -16.41 28.49 -29.48
C GLY A 83 -16.74 27.42 -30.53
N GLY A 84 -15.71 26.75 -31.03
CA GLY A 84 -15.77 25.65 -31.99
C GLY A 84 -15.41 24.31 -31.36
N GLU A 85 -14.91 23.37 -32.16
CA GLU A 85 -14.66 21.98 -31.71
C GLU A 85 -13.54 21.85 -30.67
N THR A 86 -12.56 22.76 -30.66
CA THR A 86 -11.37 22.68 -29.80
C THR A 86 -11.23 23.83 -28.81
N ASP A 87 -11.97 24.92 -29.02
CA ASP A 87 -11.93 26.16 -28.22
C ASP A 87 -13.30 26.50 -27.62
N PHE A 88 -14.16 25.48 -27.44
CA PHE A 88 -15.46 25.62 -26.80
C PHE A 88 -15.35 26.13 -25.36
N VAL A 89 -16.30 26.96 -24.95
CA VAL A 89 -16.43 27.43 -23.56
C VAL A 89 -17.41 26.54 -22.82
N LEU A 90 -16.96 25.84 -21.77
CA LEU A 90 -17.80 24.94 -20.98
C LEU A 90 -18.97 25.69 -20.31
N GLY A 91 -20.13 25.04 -20.27
CA GLY A 91 -21.27 25.50 -19.47
C GLY A 91 -20.99 25.44 -17.96
N GLU A 92 -21.76 26.17 -17.15
CA GLU A 92 -21.59 26.26 -15.70
C GLU A 92 -21.51 24.88 -15.02
N MET A 93 -22.33 23.92 -15.44
CA MET A 93 -22.35 22.56 -14.88
C MET A 93 -21.08 21.77 -15.16
N LEU A 94 -20.35 22.11 -16.24
CA LEU A 94 -19.08 21.49 -16.62
C LEU A 94 -17.87 22.33 -16.20
N SER A 95 -18.05 23.51 -15.60
CA SER A 95 -16.95 24.37 -15.15
C SER A 95 -15.90 23.69 -14.26
N PRO A 96 -16.22 22.68 -13.41
CA PRO A 96 -15.18 21.96 -12.66
C PRO A 96 -14.20 21.17 -13.54
N LEU A 97 -14.56 20.92 -14.81
CA LEU A 97 -13.74 20.18 -15.78
C LEU A 97 -12.85 21.09 -16.65
N GLU A 98 -12.83 22.41 -16.42
CA GLU A 98 -12.11 23.37 -17.28
C GLU A 98 -10.61 23.03 -17.41
N ALA A 99 -9.98 22.58 -16.32
CA ALA A 99 -8.57 22.15 -16.33
C ALA A 99 -8.28 20.95 -17.26
N TRP A 100 -9.34 20.26 -17.72
CA TRP A 100 -9.28 19.09 -18.58
C TRP A 100 -9.90 19.32 -19.94
N ARG A 101 -10.27 20.57 -20.30
CA ARG A 101 -10.99 20.92 -21.55
C ARG A 101 -10.37 20.27 -22.79
N ASP A 102 -9.04 20.33 -22.93
CA ASP A 102 -8.31 19.77 -24.07
C ASP A 102 -8.31 18.21 -24.10
N LYS A 103 -8.93 17.56 -23.10
CA LYS A 103 -9.13 16.11 -23.01
C LYS A 103 -10.60 15.71 -23.00
N LEU A 104 -11.52 16.66 -23.22
CA LEU A 104 -12.95 16.39 -23.29
C LEU A 104 -13.39 16.20 -24.73
N LEU A 105 -14.30 15.25 -24.94
CA LEU A 105 -15.08 15.11 -26.16
C LEU A 105 -16.55 15.27 -25.79
N LEU A 106 -17.15 16.39 -26.18
CA LEU A 106 -18.56 16.65 -25.95
C LEU A 106 -19.36 16.29 -27.20
N THR A 107 -20.27 15.33 -27.07
CA THR A 107 -21.12 14.86 -28.17
C THR A 107 -22.58 15.10 -27.86
N ARG A 108 -23.30 15.75 -28.78
CA ARG A 108 -24.74 16.07 -28.65
C ARG A 108 -25.51 15.44 -29.82
N GLY A 109 -26.78 15.12 -29.60
CA GLY A 109 -27.66 14.58 -30.64
C GLY A 109 -27.59 13.05 -30.81
N ILE A 110 -27.05 12.33 -29.82
CA ILE A 110 -27.08 10.87 -29.80
C ILE A 110 -28.45 10.42 -29.29
N ASP A 111 -29.21 9.71 -30.13
CA ASP A 111 -30.50 9.15 -29.79
C ASP A 111 -30.34 7.72 -29.22
N LEU A 112 -30.73 7.52 -27.97
CA LEU A 112 -30.61 6.24 -27.27
C LEU A 112 -31.79 5.30 -27.59
N LYS A 113 -32.04 5.08 -28.89
CA LYS A 113 -33.22 4.33 -29.40
C LYS A 113 -33.41 2.95 -28.79
N VAL A 114 -32.32 2.27 -28.43
CA VAL A 114 -32.35 0.94 -27.81
C VAL A 114 -33.15 0.91 -26.50
N THR A 115 -33.33 2.06 -25.84
CA THR A 115 -34.13 2.20 -24.62
C THR A 115 -35.61 2.47 -24.88
N SER A 116 -36.04 2.46 -26.14
CA SER A 116 -37.45 2.62 -26.52
C SER A 116 -38.25 1.31 -26.40
N THR A 117 -37.57 0.17 -26.40
CA THR A 117 -38.17 -1.17 -26.29
C THR A 117 -37.65 -1.88 -25.04
N GLY A 118 -38.28 -3.00 -24.69
CA GLY A 118 -37.85 -3.87 -23.59
C GLY A 118 -38.60 -3.66 -22.28
N PRO A 119 -38.45 -4.60 -21.33
CA PRO A 119 -39.08 -4.57 -20.01
C PRO A 119 -38.68 -3.33 -19.18
N GLY A 120 -39.55 -2.94 -18.25
CA GLY A 120 -39.35 -1.80 -17.35
C GLY A 120 -39.85 -0.47 -17.90
N GLY A 121 -39.64 0.61 -17.12
CA GLY A 121 -39.97 1.98 -17.53
C GLY A 121 -38.79 2.73 -18.16
N PRO A 122 -39.00 3.85 -18.87
CA PRO A 122 -37.94 4.64 -19.49
C PRO A 122 -36.80 5.03 -18.53
N HIS A 123 -37.14 5.34 -17.28
CA HIS A 123 -36.17 5.67 -16.24
C HIS A 123 -35.19 4.51 -15.94
N GLN A 124 -35.65 3.27 -15.96
CA GLN A 124 -34.83 2.09 -15.69
C GLN A 124 -33.98 1.73 -16.92
N ARG A 125 -34.57 1.84 -18.12
CA ARG A 125 -33.89 1.51 -19.37
C ARG A 125 -32.75 2.45 -19.72
N GLY A 126 -32.86 3.73 -19.37
CA GLY A 126 -31.82 4.74 -19.62
C GLY A 126 -30.44 4.35 -19.07
N ILE A 127 -30.38 3.88 -17.82
CA ILE A 127 -29.12 3.45 -17.17
C ILE A 127 -28.48 2.27 -17.91
N GLY A 128 -29.28 1.24 -18.21
CA GLY A 128 -28.79 0.02 -18.84
C GLY A 128 -28.32 0.26 -20.27
N GLY A 129 -29.13 0.98 -21.05
CA GLY A 129 -28.88 1.21 -22.47
C GLY A 129 -27.70 2.16 -22.74
N LEU A 130 -27.47 3.18 -21.92
CA LEU A 130 -26.49 4.24 -22.21
C LEU A 130 -25.07 3.70 -22.46
N PHE A 131 -24.62 2.77 -21.63
CA PHE A 131 -23.24 2.25 -21.71
C PHE A 131 -23.12 0.91 -22.41
N THR A 132 -24.23 0.18 -22.59
CA THR A 132 -24.22 -1.16 -23.19
C THR A 132 -24.67 -1.17 -24.64
N GLY A 133 -25.46 -0.18 -25.07
CA GLY A 133 -26.09 -0.18 -26.40
C GLY A 133 -27.03 -1.36 -26.62
N LYS A 134 -27.51 -2.01 -25.55
CA LYS A 134 -28.33 -3.22 -25.60
C LYS A 134 -29.68 -3.00 -24.90
N GLU A 135 -30.71 -3.65 -25.42
CA GLU A 135 -32.02 -3.75 -24.78
C GLU A 135 -31.90 -4.48 -23.43
N LEU A 136 -32.59 -3.97 -22.42
CA LEU A 136 -32.62 -4.55 -21.06
C LEU A 136 -33.44 -5.82 -20.98
#